data_AF-A0A1D2WA84-F1
#
_entry.id   AF-A0A1D2WA84-F1
#
_cell.length_a   1.000
_cell.length_b   1.000
_cell.length_c   1.000
_cell.angle_alpha   90.00
_cell.angle_beta   90.00
_cell.angle_gamma   90.00
#
_symmetry.space_group_name_H-M   'P 1'
#
loop_
_entity.id
_entity.type
_entity.pdbx_description
1 polymer ?
#
loop_
_entity_poly.entity_id
_entity_poly.type
_entity_poly.pdbx_seq_one_letter_code
_entity_poly.pdbx_strand_id
1 'polypeptide(L)'
;MSYLICEKCGGYYKLKEGEKPDEFEACECGGSLRFVQNFNAHFDEELDPINEFNICPDCGIENSAGEKYCKSCGKMIKDTKNEENSSADANKNVLKFTSNKWILRVLAIIVGVLIVVIPTFIFVDSNYALLLLLIGGIVASLIAGGKSEDGAINGIIVGVIAALLILSFRGNFLFIDDILFNIEIFIFEMSGAILILTLFGLIGGVIGTSIREFLIKAEK
;
A
#
# COMPACT_ATOMS: atom_id res chain seq x y z
N MET A 1 -19.84 -20.44 -30.20
CA MET A 1 -19.76 -19.34 -31.20
C MET A 1 -18.33 -18.84 -31.20
N SER A 2 -17.74 -18.58 -32.37
CA SER A 2 -16.31 -18.29 -32.49
C SER A 2 -16.01 -16.81 -32.72
N TYR A 3 -14.91 -16.33 -32.15
CA TYR A 3 -14.54 -14.92 -32.10
C TYR A 3 -13.04 -14.71 -32.41
N LEU A 4 -12.71 -13.53 -32.92
CA LEU A 4 -11.36 -13.00 -33.03
C LEU A 4 -11.20 -11.85 -32.04
N ILE A 5 -10.15 -11.88 -31.23
CA ILE A 5 -9.88 -10.85 -30.21
C ILE A 5 -8.53 -10.20 -30.53
N CYS A 6 -8.50 -8.87 -30.58
CA CYS A 6 -7.26 -8.14 -30.78
C CYS A 6 -6.44 -8.10 -29.48
N GLU A 7 -5.19 -8.56 -29.55
CA GLU A 7 -4.29 -8.57 -28.39
C GLU A 7 -3.76 -7.18 -28.04
N LYS A 8 -3.90 -6.20 -28.94
CA LYS A 8 -3.43 -4.82 -28.74
C LYS A 8 -4.51 -3.92 -28.15
N CYS A 9 -5.71 -3.91 -28.71
CA CYS A 9 -6.80 -3.01 -28.27
C CYS A 9 -7.91 -3.70 -27.47
N GLY A 10 -7.95 -5.04 -27.43
CA GLY A 10 -9.00 -5.79 -26.74
C GLY A 10 -10.34 -5.84 -27.47
N GLY A 11 -10.46 -5.23 -28.66
CA GLY A 11 -11.67 -5.34 -29.49
C GLY A 11 -11.90 -6.78 -29.95
N TYR A 12 -13.16 -7.14 -30.20
CA TYR A 12 -13.55 -8.47 -30.65
C TYR A 12 -14.43 -8.42 -31.90
N TYR A 13 -14.32 -9.45 -32.74
CA TYR A 13 -15.18 -9.68 -33.90
C TYR A 13 -15.77 -11.08 -33.82
N LYS A 14 -17.08 -11.20 -34.03
CA LYS A 14 -17.79 -12.49 -34.05
C LYS A 14 -17.81 -13.02 -35.47
N LEU A 15 -17.23 -14.20 -35.68
CA LEU A 15 -17.22 -14.85 -37.00
C LEU A 15 -18.64 -15.29 -37.36
N LYS A 16 -19.06 -14.98 -38.58
CA LYS A 16 -20.31 -15.47 -39.16
C LYS A 16 -20.16 -16.93 -39.58
N GLU A 17 -21.29 -17.59 -39.80
CA GLU A 17 -21.31 -18.97 -40.25
C GLU A 17 -20.59 -19.10 -41.61
N GLY A 18 -19.52 -19.91 -41.65
CA GLY A 18 -18.68 -20.12 -42.82
C GLY A 18 -17.44 -19.22 -42.94
N GLU A 19 -17.30 -18.17 -42.11
CA GLU A 19 -16.09 -17.35 -42.08
C GLU A 19 -14.94 -18.09 -41.37
N LYS A 20 -13.74 -18.07 -41.96
CA LYS A 20 -12.57 -18.74 -41.37
C LYS A 20 -11.69 -17.73 -40.62
N PRO A 21 -11.13 -18.09 -39.46
CA PRO A 21 -10.28 -17.19 -38.67
C PRO A 21 -9.07 -16.67 -39.45
N ASP A 22 -8.51 -17.52 -40.32
CA ASP A 22 -7.30 -17.26 -41.07
C ASP A 22 -7.49 -16.25 -42.22
N GLU A 23 -8.73 -15.85 -42.51
CA GLU A 23 -9.05 -14.81 -43.50
C GLU A 23 -8.80 -13.39 -42.95
N PHE A 24 -8.50 -13.26 -41.66
CA PHE A 24 -8.32 -11.98 -40.96
C PHE A 24 -6.87 -11.83 -40.48
N GLU A 25 -6.07 -11.03 -41.21
CA GLU A 25 -4.63 -10.88 -40.93
C GLU A 25 -4.33 -10.04 -39.67
N ALA A 26 -5.03 -8.91 -39.48
CA ALA A 26 -4.79 -8.00 -38.35
C ALA A 26 -6.02 -7.15 -38.03
N CYS A 27 -6.07 -6.62 -36.80
CA CYS A 27 -7.05 -5.62 -36.40
C CYS A 27 -6.76 -4.27 -37.12
N GLU A 28 -7.79 -3.45 -37.33
CA GLU A 28 -7.66 -2.10 -37.90
C GLU A 28 -6.68 -1.20 -37.12
N CYS A 29 -6.45 -1.48 -35.83
CA CYS A 29 -5.44 -0.79 -35.02
C CYS A 29 -3.99 -1.28 -35.23
N GLY A 30 -3.79 -2.23 -36.14
CA GLY A 30 -2.52 -2.89 -36.44
C GLY A 30 -2.09 -3.96 -35.41
N GLY A 31 -3.02 -4.49 -34.61
CA GLY A 31 -2.72 -5.53 -33.61
C GLY A 31 -3.00 -6.95 -34.11
N SER A 32 -2.29 -7.94 -33.55
CA SER A 32 -2.52 -9.37 -33.79
C SER A 32 -3.90 -9.81 -33.29
N LEU A 33 -4.51 -10.76 -34.03
CA LEU A 33 -5.81 -11.34 -33.71
C LEU A 33 -5.64 -12.76 -33.16
N ARG A 34 -6.35 -13.05 -32.07
CA ARG A 34 -6.40 -14.36 -31.44
C ARG A 34 -7.79 -14.97 -31.59
N PHE A 35 -7.85 -16.20 -32.10
CA PHE A 35 -9.09 -16.95 -32.28
C PHE A 35 -9.54 -17.69 -31.02
N VAL A 36 -10.85 -17.65 -30.74
CA VAL A 36 -11.47 -18.28 -29.57
C VAL A 36 -12.81 -18.91 -29.97
N GLN A 37 -12.97 -20.23 -29.79
CA GLN A 37 -14.19 -20.97 -30.20
C GLN A 37 -15.35 -20.91 -29.18
N ASN A 38 -15.07 -20.49 -27.95
CA ASN A 38 -16.06 -20.30 -26.87
C ASN A 38 -15.68 -19.07 -26.05
N PHE A 39 -16.13 -17.90 -26.53
CA PHE A 39 -16.03 -16.66 -25.78
C PHE A 39 -17.33 -16.45 -25.00
N ASN A 40 -17.28 -16.51 -23.68
CA ASN A 40 -18.37 -16.04 -22.82
C ASN A 40 -18.27 -14.52 -22.73
N ALA A 41 -18.80 -13.84 -23.74
CA ALA A 41 -19.13 -12.43 -23.63
C ALA A 41 -20.36 -12.32 -22.72
N HIS A 42 -20.16 -12.03 -21.44
CA HIS A 42 -21.24 -11.51 -20.61
C HIS A 42 -21.60 -10.12 -21.15
N PHE A 43 -22.58 -10.08 -22.04
CA PHE A 43 -23.39 -8.91 -22.33
C PHE A 43 -24.85 -9.33 -22.22
N ASP A 44 -25.56 -8.53 -21.44
CA ASP A 44 -26.85 -8.84 -20.85
C ASP A 44 -27.92 -9.07 -21.93
N GLU A 45 -28.47 -10.28 -21.97
CA GLU A 45 -29.83 -10.52 -22.43
C GLU A 45 -30.40 -11.74 -21.69
N GLU A 46 -31.57 -11.51 -21.12
CA GLU A 46 -32.32 -12.31 -20.15
C GLU A 46 -32.68 -13.72 -20.66
N LEU A 47 -31.96 -14.78 -20.23
CA LEU A 47 -32.41 -16.18 -20.30
C LEU A 47 -31.78 -17.05 -19.19
N ASP A 48 -32.67 -17.70 -18.42
CA ASP A 48 -32.59 -18.85 -17.49
C ASP A 48 -31.20 -19.37 -17.00
N PRO A 49 -31.02 -19.66 -15.69
CA PRO A 49 -29.77 -20.16 -15.15
C PRO A 49 -29.47 -21.59 -15.67
N ILE A 50 -28.54 -21.63 -16.61
CA ILE A 50 -27.69 -22.75 -17.00
C ILE A 50 -27.44 -23.74 -15.86
N ASN A 51 -27.89 -24.98 -16.08
CA ASN A 51 -27.36 -26.20 -15.46
C ASN A 51 -25.82 -26.22 -15.65
N GLU A 52 -25.07 -25.88 -14.60
CA GLU A 52 -23.62 -25.92 -14.59
C GLU A 52 -23.17 -27.33 -14.18
N PHE A 53 -22.74 -28.12 -15.15
CA PHE A 53 -22.31 -29.51 -14.96
C PHE A 53 -20.93 -29.58 -14.29
N ASN A 54 -20.85 -30.25 -13.13
CA ASN A 54 -19.64 -30.49 -12.37
C ASN A 54 -18.99 -31.82 -12.80
N ILE A 55 -18.16 -31.79 -13.86
CA ILE A 55 -17.40 -32.97 -14.31
C ILE A 55 -16.25 -33.24 -13.33
N CYS A 56 -16.20 -34.46 -12.78
CA CYS A 56 -15.14 -34.86 -11.86
C CYS A 56 -13.78 -34.88 -12.57
N PRO A 57 -12.75 -34.16 -12.09
CA PRO A 57 -11.44 -34.11 -12.74
C PRO A 57 -10.67 -35.44 -12.67
N ASP A 58 -11.03 -36.31 -11.72
CA ASP A 58 -10.33 -37.57 -11.52
C ASP A 58 -10.86 -38.73 -12.39
N CYS A 59 -12.14 -38.72 -12.75
CA CYS A 59 -12.76 -39.83 -13.48
C CYS A 59 -13.60 -39.40 -14.68
N GLY A 60 -13.80 -38.10 -14.90
CA GLY A 60 -14.55 -37.56 -16.03
C GLY A 60 -16.06 -37.70 -15.94
N ILE A 61 -16.61 -38.19 -14.82
CA ILE A 61 -18.06 -38.36 -14.67
C ILE A 61 -18.74 -37.05 -14.28
N GLU A 62 -19.88 -36.80 -14.91
CA GLU A 62 -20.73 -35.65 -14.67
C GLU A 62 -21.53 -35.81 -13.37
N ASN A 63 -21.45 -34.80 -12.50
CA ASN A 63 -22.17 -34.73 -11.25
C ASN A 63 -23.15 -33.55 -11.27
N SER A 64 -24.20 -33.66 -10.47
CA SER A 64 -25.18 -32.59 -10.29
C SER A 64 -24.53 -31.35 -9.69
N ALA A 65 -25.05 -30.17 -10.02
CA ALA A 65 -24.59 -28.91 -9.47
C ALA A 65 -24.67 -28.92 -7.93
N GLY A 66 -23.57 -28.59 -7.26
CA GLY A 66 -23.46 -28.54 -5.79
C GLY A 66 -23.07 -29.84 -5.08
N GLU A 67 -22.80 -30.92 -5.81
CA GLU A 67 -22.27 -32.15 -5.23
C GLU A 67 -20.80 -31.99 -4.80
N LYS A 68 -20.54 -32.14 -3.50
CA LYS A 68 -19.19 -31.97 -2.92
C LYS A 68 -18.25 -33.12 -3.27
N TYR A 69 -18.80 -34.29 -3.58
CA TYR A 69 -18.04 -35.51 -3.87
C TYR A 69 -18.60 -36.17 -5.13
N CYS A 70 -17.72 -36.76 -5.92
CA CYS A 70 -18.10 -37.48 -7.12
C CYS A 70 -18.92 -38.73 -6.76
N LYS A 71 -20.09 -38.86 -7.36
CA LYS A 71 -21.00 -40.01 -7.16
C LYS A 71 -20.40 -41.36 -7.59
N SER A 72 -19.37 -41.34 -8.42
CA SER A 72 -18.75 -42.55 -8.97
C SER A 72 -17.45 -42.93 -8.27
N CYS A 73 -16.55 -41.99 -8.04
CA CYS A 73 -15.23 -42.29 -7.46
C CYS A 73 -15.05 -41.81 -6.01
N GLY A 74 -16.01 -41.07 -5.46
CA GLY A 74 -16.00 -40.58 -4.07
C GLY A 74 -15.01 -39.44 -3.79
N LYS A 75 -14.25 -38.98 -4.79
CA LYS A 75 -13.30 -37.87 -4.63
C LYS A 75 -14.01 -36.52 -4.63
N MET A 76 -13.43 -35.57 -3.90
CA MET A 76 -13.99 -34.23 -3.76
C MET A 76 -13.96 -33.47 -5.08
N ILE A 77 -15.08 -32.86 -5.45
CA ILE A 77 -15.16 -31.98 -6.62
C ILE A 77 -14.85 -30.58 -6.10
N LYS A 78 -13.80 -29.95 -6.63
CA LYS A 78 -13.44 -28.58 -6.23
C LYS A 78 -14.46 -27.61 -6.84
N ASP A 79 -15.47 -27.23 -6.06
CA ASP A 79 -16.40 -26.16 -6.43
C ASP A 79 -15.60 -24.88 -6.69
N THR A 80 -15.58 -24.42 -7.94
CA THR A 80 -14.79 -23.24 -8.33
C THR A 80 -15.60 -21.94 -8.26
N LYS A 81 -16.78 -21.96 -7.65
CA LYS A 81 -17.62 -20.76 -7.48
C LYS A 81 -18.32 -20.78 -6.13
N ASN A 82 -17.74 -20.06 -5.17
CA ASN A 82 -18.43 -19.27 -4.14
C ASN A 82 -17.43 -18.76 -3.10
N GLU A 83 -16.64 -17.74 -3.46
CA GLU A 83 -15.99 -16.83 -2.50
C GLU A 83 -16.09 -15.37 -2.97
N GLU A 84 -17.22 -14.93 -3.52
CA GLU A 84 -17.47 -13.50 -3.73
C GLU A 84 -18.94 -13.21 -3.42
N ASN A 85 -19.22 -12.95 -2.14
CA ASN A 85 -20.30 -12.08 -1.63
C ASN A 85 -20.29 -12.04 -0.10
N SER A 86 -19.35 -11.31 0.46
CA SER A 86 -19.46 -10.72 1.80
C SER A 86 -18.47 -9.57 1.88
N SER A 87 -18.93 -8.33 1.63
CA SER A 87 -18.43 -7.05 2.19
C SER A 87 -16.90 -6.82 2.36
N ALA A 88 -16.04 -7.59 1.68
CA ALA A 88 -14.61 -7.69 1.91
C ALA A 88 -13.75 -7.22 0.71
N ASP A 89 -14.35 -6.95 -0.46
CA ASP A 89 -13.58 -6.53 -1.64
C ASP A 89 -13.20 -5.04 -1.65
N ALA A 90 -13.92 -4.18 -0.92
CA ALA A 90 -13.41 -2.84 -0.62
C ALA A 90 -12.13 -2.92 0.23
N ASN A 91 -11.96 -3.98 1.02
CA ASN A 91 -10.84 -4.16 1.92
C ASN A 91 -9.61 -4.77 1.23
N LYS A 92 -9.75 -5.46 0.09
CA LYS A 92 -8.62 -6.10 -0.61
C LYS A 92 -7.63 -5.07 -1.17
N ASN A 93 -8.14 -3.95 -1.70
CA ASN A 93 -7.29 -2.83 -2.17
C ASN A 93 -6.72 -2.00 -0.99
N VAL A 94 -7.46 -1.90 0.12
CA VAL A 94 -7.00 -1.25 1.35
C VAL A 94 -5.88 -2.06 2.02
N LEU A 95 -6.02 -3.38 2.13
CA LEU A 95 -4.99 -4.30 2.64
C LEU A 95 -3.75 -4.38 1.75
N LYS A 96 -3.90 -4.22 0.43
CA LYS A 96 -2.74 -4.16 -0.49
C LYS A 96 -1.94 -2.87 -0.32
N PHE A 97 -2.62 -1.75 -0.02
CA PHE A 97 -1.97 -0.48 0.29
C PHE A 97 -1.21 -0.53 1.63
N THR A 98 -1.77 -1.19 2.66
CA THR A 98 -1.09 -1.41 3.95
C THR A 98 0.05 -2.43 3.88
N SER A 99 0.07 -3.31 2.87
CA SER A 99 1.17 -4.27 2.66
C SER A 99 2.47 -3.63 2.17
N ASN A 100 2.40 -2.42 1.61
CA ASN A 100 3.57 -1.70 1.13
C ASN A 100 4.36 -1.09 2.29
N LYS A 101 5.39 -1.79 2.74
CA LYS A 101 6.29 -1.35 3.83
C LYS A 101 6.84 0.07 3.65
N TRP A 102 7.08 0.50 2.40
CA TRP A 102 7.56 1.86 2.12
C TRP A 102 6.50 2.93 2.44
N ILE A 103 5.24 2.69 2.08
CA ILE A 103 4.14 3.62 2.34
C ILE A 103 3.92 3.76 3.86
N LEU A 104 3.95 2.65 4.59
CA LEU A 104 3.86 2.66 6.05
C LEU A 104 5.00 3.46 6.69
N ARG A 105 6.24 3.34 6.18
CA ARG A 105 7.38 4.15 6.66
C ARG A 105 7.15 5.64 6.43
N VAL A 106 6.69 6.04 5.26
CA VAL A 106 6.40 7.45 4.94
C VAL A 106 5.30 7.99 5.86
N LEU A 107 4.20 7.26 6.03
CA LEU A 107 3.11 7.64 6.94
C LEU A 107 3.59 7.76 8.38
N ALA A 108 4.43 6.83 8.84
CA ALA A 108 5.01 6.87 10.19
C ALA A 108 5.88 8.12 10.42
N ILE A 109 6.70 8.49 9.43
CA ILE A 109 7.53 9.71 9.49
C ILE A 109 6.62 10.95 9.54
N ILE A 110 5.59 11.01 8.69
CA ILE A 110 4.63 12.14 8.69
C ILE A 110 3.99 12.28 10.07
N VAL A 111 3.47 11.19 10.63
CA VAL A 111 2.85 11.19 11.96
C VAL A 111 3.85 11.64 13.03
N GLY A 112 5.07 11.11 13.02
CA GLY A 112 6.14 11.50 13.94
C GLY A 112 6.47 12.99 13.86
N VAL A 113 6.58 13.56 12.65
CA VAL A 113 6.83 14.99 12.44
C VAL A 113 5.66 15.85 12.92
N LEU A 114 4.41 15.47 12.62
CA LEU A 114 3.23 16.23 13.04
C LEU A 114 3.10 16.29 14.57
N ILE A 115 3.40 15.21 15.28
CA ILE A 115 3.41 15.15 16.74
C ILE A 115 4.38 16.19 17.34
N VAL A 116 5.49 16.46 16.67
CA VAL A 116 6.48 17.43 17.11
C VAL A 116 6.08 18.84 16.72
N VAL A 117 5.76 19.04 15.44
CA VAL A 117 5.66 20.36 14.82
C VAL A 117 4.38 21.08 15.23
N ILE A 118 3.24 20.39 15.27
CA ILE A 118 1.95 21.01 15.58
C ILE A 118 1.95 21.63 17.00
N PRO A 119 2.30 20.90 18.08
CA PRO A 119 2.32 21.49 19.41
C PRO A 119 3.35 22.61 19.53
N THR A 120 4.52 22.46 18.90
CA THR A 120 5.59 23.48 18.94
C THR A 120 5.11 24.81 18.34
N PHE A 121 4.30 24.78 17.28
CA PHE A 121 3.73 25.99 16.70
C PHE A 121 2.56 26.58 17.50
N ILE A 122 1.77 25.75 18.18
CA ILE A 122 0.63 26.22 18.96
C ILE A 122 1.06 26.86 20.28
N PHE A 123 1.96 26.20 21.01
CA PHE A 123 2.27 26.57 22.40
C PHE A 123 3.39 27.61 22.53
N VAL A 124 4.13 27.94 21.45
CA VAL A 124 5.28 28.89 21.34
C VAL A 124 6.46 28.58 22.29
N ASP A 125 6.24 27.81 23.34
CA ASP A 125 7.20 27.46 24.37
C ASP A 125 8.10 26.31 23.93
N SER A 126 9.41 26.58 23.85
CA SER A 126 10.42 25.63 23.36
C SER A 126 10.74 24.50 24.33
N ASN A 127 10.31 24.61 25.58
CA ASN A 127 10.75 23.71 26.65
C ASN A 127 10.35 22.25 26.42
N TYR A 128 9.36 22.00 25.55
CA TYR A 128 8.88 20.64 25.25
C TYR A 128 9.43 20.05 23.95
N ALA A 129 10.18 20.81 23.13
CA ALA A 129 10.60 20.38 21.79
C ALA A 129 11.43 19.08 21.81
N LEU A 130 12.36 18.94 22.77
CA LEU A 130 13.19 17.74 22.91
C LEU A 130 12.38 16.51 23.32
N LEU A 131 11.45 16.68 24.25
CA LEU A 131 10.56 15.59 24.69
C LEU A 131 9.64 15.15 23.55
N LEU A 132 9.06 16.12 22.82
CA LEU A 132 8.21 15.83 21.67
C LEU A 132 8.99 15.13 20.57
N LEU A 133 10.24 15.50 20.31
CA LEU A 133 11.11 14.83 19.35
C LEU A 133 11.39 13.38 19.74
N LEU A 134 11.65 13.12 21.02
CA LEU A 134 11.78 11.77 21.54
C LEU A 134 10.50 10.95 21.25
N ILE A 135 9.33 11.51 21.57
CA ILE A 135 8.03 10.86 21.36
C ILE A 135 7.76 10.64 19.87
N GLY A 136 8.02 11.65 19.02
CA GLY A 136 7.84 11.57 17.58
C GLY A 136 8.70 10.47 16.96
N GLY A 137 9.97 10.35 17.38
CA GLY A 137 10.87 9.27 16.99
C GLY A 137 10.37 7.89 17.45
N ILE A 138 9.91 7.76 18.70
CA ILE A 138 9.33 6.52 19.23
C ILE A 138 8.13 6.08 18.39
N VAL A 139 7.17 6.99 18.18
CA VAL A 139 5.93 6.71 17.45
C VAL A 139 6.23 6.32 16.01
N ALA A 140 7.11 7.05 15.32
CA ALA A 140 7.50 6.73 13.95
C ALA A 140 8.10 5.31 13.85
N SER A 141 9.00 4.93 14.76
CA SER A 141 9.60 3.60 14.78
C SER A 141 8.60 2.48 15.12
N LEU A 142 7.66 2.72 16.03
CA LEU A 142 6.61 1.75 16.36
C LEU A 142 5.72 1.43 15.15
N ILE A 143 5.31 2.46 14.40
CA ILE A 143 4.45 2.33 13.23
C ILE A 143 5.22 1.72 12.04
N ALA A 144 6.41 2.24 11.74
CA ALA A 144 7.22 1.78 10.61
C ALA A 144 7.71 0.33 10.80
N GLY A 145 7.96 -0.06 12.05
CA GLY A 145 8.59 -1.33 12.37
C GLY A 145 9.99 -1.47 11.77
N GLY A 146 10.45 -2.72 11.65
CA GLY A 146 11.81 -3.04 11.21
C GLY A 146 12.73 -3.46 12.36
N LYS A 147 14.04 -3.41 12.10
CA LYS A 147 15.11 -3.67 13.08
C LYS A 147 15.60 -2.36 13.70
N SER A 148 16.47 -2.43 14.72
CA SER A 148 17.04 -1.25 15.39
C SER A 148 17.63 -0.20 14.44
N GLU A 149 18.30 -0.62 13.37
CA GLU A 149 18.84 0.26 12.32
C GLU A 149 17.74 1.07 11.61
N ASP A 150 16.62 0.42 11.26
CA ASP A 150 15.47 1.11 10.64
C ASP A 150 14.88 2.14 11.60
N GLY A 151 14.81 1.80 12.88
CA GLY A 151 14.34 2.68 13.93
C GLY A 151 15.19 3.93 14.09
N ALA A 152 16.51 3.77 14.14
CA ALA A 152 17.45 4.88 14.21
C ALA A 152 17.32 5.80 12.99
N ILE A 153 17.24 5.23 11.78
CA ILE A 153 17.08 5.98 10.54
C ILE A 153 15.76 6.77 10.54
N ASN A 154 14.64 6.13 10.89
CA ASN A 154 13.34 6.79 10.94
C ASN A 154 13.34 7.94 11.97
N GLY A 155 13.96 7.71 13.14
CA GLY A 155 14.12 8.72 14.17
C GLY A 155 14.96 9.92 13.72
N ILE A 156 16.08 9.68 13.03
CA ILE A 156 16.91 10.74 12.44
C ILE A 156 16.11 11.55 11.43
N ILE A 157 15.37 10.90 10.53
CA ILE A 157 14.57 11.58 9.51
C ILE A 157 13.51 12.48 10.15
N VAL A 158 12.78 11.98 11.15
CA VAL A 158 11.81 12.79 11.92
C VAL A 158 12.50 13.98 12.57
N GLY A 159 13.66 13.76 13.20
CA GLY A 159 14.44 14.80 13.86
C GLY A 159 14.91 15.91 12.93
N VAL A 160 15.47 15.54 11.76
CA VAL A 160 15.93 16.51 10.75
C VAL A 160 14.78 17.31 10.18
N ILE A 161 13.69 16.64 9.76
CA ILE A 161 12.54 17.33 9.16
C ILE A 161 11.90 18.29 10.17
N ALA A 162 11.66 17.83 11.40
CA ALA A 162 11.08 18.67 12.43
C ALA A 162 11.99 19.84 12.81
N ALA A 163 13.31 19.60 12.94
CA ALA A 163 14.28 20.65 13.23
C ALA A 163 14.25 21.75 12.15
N LEU A 164 14.28 21.36 10.87
CA LEU A 164 14.23 22.32 9.76
C LEU A 164 12.94 23.15 9.79
N LEU A 165 11.78 22.52 10.03
CA LEU A 165 10.50 23.22 10.09
C LEU A 165 10.41 24.18 11.28
N ILE A 166 10.81 23.74 12.48
CA ILE A 166 10.80 24.56 13.70
C ILE A 166 11.74 25.76 13.55
N LEU A 167 12.95 25.52 13.06
CA LEU A 167 13.97 26.54 12.88
C LEU A 167 13.60 27.53 11.79
N SER A 168 12.98 27.08 10.69
CA SER A 168 12.47 27.98 9.65
C SER A 168 11.42 28.94 10.21
N PHE A 169 10.51 28.45 11.04
CA PHE A 169 9.49 29.30 11.65
C PHE A 169 10.09 30.30 12.67
N ARG A 170 11.00 29.84 13.54
CA ARG A 170 11.67 30.71 14.52
C ARG A 170 12.60 31.72 13.86
N GLY A 171 13.32 31.34 12.81
CA GLY A 171 14.19 32.23 12.05
C GLY A 171 13.42 33.40 11.44
N ASN A 172 12.23 33.15 10.90
CA ASN A 172 11.36 34.21 10.40
C ASN A 172 10.93 35.19 11.50
N PHE A 173 10.70 34.72 12.72
CA PHE A 173 10.36 35.58 13.86
C PHE A 173 11.55 36.45 14.29
N LEU A 174 12.74 35.86 14.42
CA LEU A 174 13.95 36.58 14.87
C LEU A 174 14.46 37.62 13.85
N PHE A 175 14.30 37.37 12.54
CA PHE A 175 14.72 38.31 11.49
C PHE A 175 13.91 39.62 11.44
N ILE A 176 12.70 39.63 12.02
CA ILE A 176 11.85 40.83 12.05
C ILE A 176 12.31 41.81 13.15
N ASP A 177 12.88 41.28 14.24
CA ASP A 177 13.18 42.07 15.43
C ASP A 177 14.60 42.64 15.48
N ASP A 178 15.58 42.05 14.77
CA ASP A 178 16.98 42.47 14.87
C ASP A 178 17.74 42.41 13.53
N ILE A 179 17.72 43.53 12.80
CA ILE A 179 18.44 43.70 11.51
C ILE A 179 19.97 43.67 11.69
N LEU A 180 20.49 43.76 12.92
CA LEU A 180 21.92 43.80 13.24
C LEU A 180 22.50 42.46 13.73
N PHE A 181 21.82 41.34 13.47
CA PHE A 181 22.27 40.04 13.93
C PHE A 181 23.56 39.60 13.21
N ASN A 182 24.54 39.16 14.00
CA ASN A 182 25.82 38.65 13.51
C ASN A 182 25.60 37.27 12.88
N ILE A 183 25.53 37.21 11.54
CA ILE A 183 25.17 36.02 10.75
C ILE A 183 25.96 34.77 11.18
N GLU A 184 27.21 34.93 11.60
CA GLU A 184 28.05 33.82 12.07
C GLU A 184 27.52 33.16 13.35
N ILE A 185 27.07 33.95 14.33
CA ILE A 185 26.49 33.44 15.58
C ILE A 185 25.19 32.70 15.28
N PHE A 186 24.40 33.21 14.32
CA PHE A 186 23.10 32.64 13.97
C PHE A 186 23.29 31.26 13.37
N ILE A 187 24.20 31.15 12.40
CA ILE A 187 24.51 29.89 11.74
C ILE A 187 25.04 28.88 12.77
N PHE A 188 25.91 29.31 13.68
CA PHE A 188 26.45 28.44 14.72
C PHE A 188 25.36 27.89 15.64
N GLU A 189 24.47 28.74 16.18
CA GLU A 189 23.36 28.29 17.04
C GLU A 189 22.38 27.38 16.31
N MET A 190 22.04 27.71 15.07
CA MET A 190 21.12 26.92 14.24
C MET A 190 21.70 25.55 13.92
N SER A 191 22.99 25.47 13.62
CA SER A 191 23.67 24.19 13.36
C SER A 191 23.71 23.30 14.61
N GLY A 192 23.98 23.89 15.78
CA GLY A 192 23.93 23.19 17.06
C GLY A 192 22.53 22.68 17.40
N ALA A 193 21.51 23.50 17.15
CA ALA A 193 20.12 23.12 17.36
C ALA A 193 19.73 21.92 16.48
N ILE A 194 20.07 21.92 15.18
CA ILE A 194 19.77 20.78 14.29
C ILE A 194 20.39 19.49 14.81
N LEU A 195 21.65 19.53 15.24
CA LEU A 195 22.34 18.35 15.77
C LEU A 195 21.67 17.80 17.03
N ILE A 196 21.35 18.67 17.99
CA ILE A 196 20.71 18.27 19.24
C ILE A 196 19.31 17.70 18.97
N LEU A 197 18.50 18.40 18.16
CA LEU A 197 17.14 17.94 17.83
C LEU A 197 17.16 16.60 17.08
N THR A 198 18.10 16.42 16.17
CA THR A 198 18.28 15.15 15.43
C THR A 198 18.70 14.00 16.36
N LEU A 199 19.56 14.28 17.34
CA LEU A 199 19.99 13.29 18.33
C LEU A 199 18.80 12.75 19.14
N PHE A 200 17.88 13.61 19.57
CA PHE A 200 16.67 13.18 20.29
C PHE A 200 15.73 12.35 19.42
N GLY A 201 15.59 12.70 18.13
CA GLY A 201 14.88 11.87 17.16
C GLY A 201 15.50 10.47 17.03
N LEU A 202 16.83 10.39 16.90
CA LEU A 202 17.58 9.13 16.87
C LEU A 202 17.34 8.29 18.13
N ILE A 203 17.50 8.90 19.31
CA ILE A 203 17.29 8.21 20.60
C ILE A 203 15.86 7.67 20.68
N GLY A 204 14.87 8.50 20.35
CA GLY A 204 13.47 8.07 20.29
C GLY A 204 13.26 6.90 19.33
N GLY A 205 13.88 6.95 18.16
CA GLY A 205 13.79 5.89 17.16
C GLY A 205 14.34 4.54 17.62
N VAL A 206 15.48 4.53 18.33
CA VAL A 206 16.10 3.34 18.94
C VAL A 206 15.23 2.80 20.09
N ILE A 207 14.73 3.68 20.96
CA ILE A 207 13.85 3.31 22.07
C ILE A 207 12.57 2.67 21.53
N GLY A 208 11.91 3.30 20.55
CA GLY A 208 10.67 2.78 19.96
C GLY A 208 10.84 1.38 19.38
N THR A 209 11.98 1.12 18.73
CA THR A 209 12.26 -0.22 18.18
C THR A 209 12.52 -1.25 19.27
N SER A 210 13.28 -0.86 20.31
CA SER A 210 13.51 -1.71 21.49
C SER A 210 12.20 -2.10 22.18
N ILE A 211 11.28 -1.14 22.35
CA ILE A 211 9.94 -1.37 22.89
C ILE A 211 9.18 -2.38 22.03
N ARG A 212 9.16 -2.17 20.71
CA ARG A 212 8.46 -3.08 19.78
C ARG A 212 9.01 -4.50 19.84
N GLU A 213 10.33 -4.67 19.85
CA GLU A 213 10.96 -5.99 19.97
C GLU A 213 10.61 -6.69 21.29
N PHE A 214 10.54 -5.93 22.38
CA PHE A 214 10.10 -6.45 23.67
C PHE A 214 8.64 -6.91 23.63
N LEU A 215 7.74 -6.10 23.07
CA LEU A 215 6.32 -6.43 22.93
C LEU A 215 6.10 -7.71 22.11
N ILE A 216 6.79 -7.85 20.97
CA ILE A 216 6.70 -9.04 20.11
C ILE A 216 7.21 -10.31 20.83
N LYS A 217 8.22 -10.18 21.71
CA LYS A 217 8.71 -11.31 22.50
C LYS A 217 7.75 -11.69 23.62
N ALA A 218 7.04 -10.73 24.20
CA ALA A 218 6.10 -10.98 25.29
C ALA A 218 4.81 -11.70 24.83
N GLU A 219 4.48 -11.63 23.53
CA GLU A 219 3.32 -12.31 22.94
C GLU A 219 3.59 -13.77 22.50
N LYS A 220 4.83 -14.26 22.61
CA LYS A 220 5.23 -15.62 22.23
C LYS A 220 5.42 -16.52 23.45
#